data_AF-A0A7W1CPQ6-F1
#
_entry.id   AF-A0A7W1CPQ6-F1
#
_cell.length_a   1.000
_cell.length_b   1.000
_cell.length_c   1.000
_cell.angle_alpha   90.00
_cell.angle_beta   90.00
_cell.angle_gamma   90.00
#
_symmetry.space_group_name_H-M   'P 1'
#
loop_
_entity.id
_entity.type
_entity.pdbx_description
1 polymer ?
#
loop_
_entity_poly.entity_id
_entity_poly.type
_entity_poly.pdbx_seq_one_letter_code
_entity_poly.pdbx_strand_id
1 'polypeptide(L)'
;MNDLLWFLAAVGVCGSMYWLAWRIEPHWVAKDGTRFVTTAQTVEPGLAPGKRREVRVAIVGDGQLMVSRRSMVRSESAVWRVRAKAPAPPRGKEIYLCDALPADPMAPSLLLRVPTKSSIVPALDRMAPAADPYDPKAKLMQPRTRRWARRADRG
;
A
#
# COMPACT_ATOMS: atom_id res chain seq x y z
N MET A 1 45.63 12.21 -12.31
CA MET A 1 45.10 12.20 -10.93
C MET A 1 43.74 12.89 -10.83
N ASN A 2 43.59 14.09 -11.41
CA ASN A 2 42.34 14.86 -11.38
C ASN A 2 41.15 14.12 -12.04
N ASP A 3 41.36 13.48 -13.19
CA ASP A 3 40.26 12.79 -13.90
C ASP A 3 39.69 11.60 -13.13
N LEU A 4 40.54 10.90 -12.37
CA LEU A 4 40.13 9.80 -11.51
C LEU A 4 39.25 10.29 -10.35
N LEU A 5 39.59 11.43 -9.76
CA LEU A 5 38.79 12.06 -8.70
C LEU A 5 37.41 12.47 -9.22
N TRP A 6 37.35 13.10 -10.40
CA TRP A 6 36.08 13.47 -11.03
C TRP A 6 35.24 12.26 -11.40
N PHE A 7 35.86 11.19 -11.90
CA PHE A 7 35.15 9.94 -12.18
C PHE A 7 34.55 9.33 -10.91
N LEU A 8 35.33 9.21 -9.84
CA LEU A 8 34.84 8.68 -8.56
C LEU A 8 33.72 9.55 -7.97
N ALA A 9 33.85 10.88 -8.07
CA ALA A 9 32.80 11.80 -7.64
C ALA A 9 31.50 11.59 -8.43
N ALA A 10 31.58 11.48 -9.76
CA ALA A 10 30.42 11.23 -10.61
C ALA A 10 29.73 9.89 -10.27
N VAL A 11 30.51 8.81 -10.09
CA VAL A 11 29.99 7.50 -9.67
C VAL A 11 29.33 7.59 -8.29
N GLY A 12 29.93 8.32 -7.35
CA GLY A 12 29.36 8.55 -6.02
C GLY A 12 28.03 9.30 -6.07
N VAL A 13 27.90 10.33 -6.90
CA VAL A 13 26.65 11.07 -7.11
C VAL A 13 25.59 10.19 -7.75
N CYS A 14 25.91 9.45 -8.81
CA CYS A 14 24.97 8.53 -9.45
C CYS A 14 24.50 7.42 -8.49
N GLY A 15 25.43 6.83 -7.73
CA GLY A 15 25.12 5.79 -6.75
C GLY A 15 24.24 6.29 -5.61
N SER A 16 24.50 7.49 -5.10
CA SER A 16 23.68 8.11 -4.05
C SER A 16 22.28 8.49 -4.54
N MET A 17 22.15 9.02 -5.77
CA MET A 17 20.84 9.26 -6.39
C MET A 17 20.06 7.96 -6.58
N TYR A 18 20.72 6.89 -7.02
CA TYR A 18 20.10 5.57 -7.19
C TYR A 18 19.60 4.99 -5.86
N TRP A 19 20.44 5.06 -4.82
CA TRP A 19 20.08 4.64 -3.47
C TRP A 19 18.88 5.42 -2.92
N LEU A 20 18.84 6.74 -3.14
CA LEU A 20 17.74 7.58 -2.70
C LEU A 20 16.43 7.23 -3.45
N ALA A 21 16.51 7.03 -4.77
CA ALA A 21 15.38 6.62 -5.59
C ALA A 21 14.78 5.28 -5.12
N TRP A 22 15.62 4.33 -4.70
CA TRP A 22 15.18 3.06 -4.13
C TRP A 22 14.54 3.17 -2.75
N ARG A 23 14.86 4.22 -1.98
CA ARG A 23 14.31 4.41 -0.63
C ARG A 23 12.94 5.08 -0.64
N ILE A 24 12.67 5.90 -1.65
CA ILE A 24 11.41 6.64 -1.81
C ILE A 24 10.38 5.69 -2.41
N GLU A 25 9.40 5.27 -1.59
CA GLU A 25 8.27 4.51 -2.11
C GLU A 25 7.47 5.38 -3.10
N PRO A 26 7.06 4.82 -4.25
CA PRO A 26 6.33 5.57 -5.27
C PRO A 26 4.98 5.99 -4.69
N HIS A 27 4.92 7.24 -4.23
CA HIS A 27 3.73 7.84 -3.68
C HIS A 27 3.57 9.25 -4.22
N TRP A 28 2.46 9.48 -4.89
CA TRP A 28 2.10 10.78 -5.42
C TRP A 28 0.59 10.95 -5.26
N VAL A 29 0.13 12.15 -4.94
CA VAL A 29 -1.29 12.49 -4.83
C VAL A 29 -1.52 13.75 -5.65
N ALA A 30 -2.55 13.74 -6.49
CA ALA A 30 -2.99 14.90 -7.24
C ALA A 30 -3.48 16.00 -6.28
N LYS A 31 -3.34 17.27 -6.69
CA LYS A 31 -3.71 18.42 -5.85
C LYS A 31 -5.20 18.43 -5.46
N ASP A 32 -6.06 17.87 -6.31
CA ASP A 32 -7.49 17.73 -6.08
C ASP A 32 -7.84 16.57 -5.12
N GLY A 33 -6.85 15.74 -4.76
CA GLY A 33 -7.04 14.57 -3.93
C GLY A 33 -7.83 13.44 -4.58
N THR A 34 -8.08 13.49 -5.90
CA THR A 34 -8.91 12.47 -6.58
C THR A 34 -8.08 11.36 -7.19
N ARG A 35 -6.80 11.60 -7.48
CA ARG A 35 -5.90 10.61 -8.10
C ARG A 35 -4.63 10.47 -7.30
N PHE A 36 -4.10 9.26 -7.21
CA PHE A 36 -2.86 9.00 -6.52
C PHE A 36 -2.15 7.75 -7.05
N VAL A 37 -0.85 7.67 -6.79
CA VAL A 37 -0.01 6.50 -7.05
C VAL A 37 0.36 5.89 -5.72
N THR A 38 0.24 4.57 -5.63
CA THR A 38 0.68 3.85 -4.44
C THR A 38 1.00 2.39 -4.74
N THR A 39 1.39 1.64 -3.71
CA THR A 39 1.60 0.19 -3.82
C THR A 39 0.37 -0.59 -3.38
N ALA A 40 0.02 -1.62 -4.14
CA ALA A 40 -1.05 -2.56 -3.83
C ALA A 40 -0.60 -4.01 -3.92
N GLN A 41 -1.29 -4.89 -3.21
CA GLN A 41 -0.99 -6.31 -3.14
C GLN A 41 -2.29 -7.10 -3.19
N THR A 42 -2.42 -7.97 -4.19
CA THR A 42 -3.58 -8.86 -4.32
C THR A 42 -3.51 -9.95 -3.26
N VAL A 43 -4.64 -10.23 -2.62
CA VAL A 43 -4.80 -11.29 -1.63
C VAL A 43 -5.95 -12.18 -2.07
N GLU A 44 -5.61 -13.41 -2.42
CA GLU A 44 -6.60 -14.45 -2.71
C GLU A 44 -6.99 -15.18 -1.41
N PRO A 45 -8.26 -15.54 -1.23
CA PRO A 45 -8.70 -16.32 -0.08
C PRO A 45 -7.90 -17.62 0.07
N GLY A 46 -7.24 -17.82 1.21
CA GLY A 46 -6.48 -19.03 1.50
C GLY A 46 -5.05 -19.08 0.93
N LEU A 47 -4.63 -18.08 0.15
CA LEU A 47 -3.26 -17.97 -0.36
C LEU A 47 -2.46 -16.86 0.32
N ALA A 48 -1.13 -16.98 0.22
CA ALA A 48 -0.22 -15.93 0.64
C ALA A 48 -0.41 -14.67 -0.22
N PRO A 49 -0.29 -13.45 0.37
CA PRO A 49 -0.38 -12.20 -0.36
C PRO A 49 0.61 -12.14 -1.54
N GLY A 50 0.14 -11.71 -2.72
CA GLY A 50 0.91 -11.70 -3.96
C GLY A 50 2.08 -10.70 -4.00
N LYS A 51 2.71 -10.49 -5.16
CA LYS A 51 3.79 -9.48 -5.28
C LYS A 51 3.23 -8.04 -5.21
N ARG A 52 3.95 -7.14 -4.54
CA ARG A 52 3.59 -5.71 -4.46
C ARG A 52 3.69 -5.04 -5.84
N ARG A 53 2.54 -4.64 -6.35
CA ARG A 53 2.25 -3.83 -7.55
C ARG A 53 2.38 -2.32 -7.27
N GLU A 54 3.02 -1.51 -8.11
CA GLU A 54 2.66 -0.09 -8.18
C GLU A 54 1.33 0.04 -8.94
N VAL A 55 0.42 0.85 -8.42
CA VAL A 55 -0.91 1.10 -8.99
C VAL A 55 -1.21 2.59 -9.02
N ARG A 56 -1.96 2.99 -10.05
CA ARG A 56 -2.59 4.31 -10.16
C ARG A 56 -4.03 4.17 -9.73
N VAL A 57 -4.45 4.99 -8.77
CA VAL A 57 -5.80 4.96 -8.23
C VAL A 57 -6.46 6.27 -8.53
N ALA A 58 -7.70 6.20 -9.03
CA ALA A 58 -8.60 7.32 -9.13
C ALA A 58 -9.83 7.05 -8.25
N ILE A 59 -10.17 8.01 -7.41
CA ILE A 59 -11.44 8.03 -6.70
C ILE A 59 -12.50 8.42 -7.74
N VAL A 60 -13.40 7.49 -7.99
CA VAL A 60 -14.59 7.68 -8.81
C VAL A 60 -15.75 8.07 -7.86
N GLY A 61 -16.77 8.73 -8.39
CA GLY A 61 -17.98 9.06 -7.63
C GLY A 61 -18.50 7.85 -6.83
N ASP A 62 -19.16 8.13 -5.71
CA ASP A 62 -19.73 7.13 -4.79
C ASP A 62 -18.72 6.28 -4.01
N GLY A 63 -17.52 6.81 -3.75
CA GLY A 63 -16.52 6.15 -2.89
C GLY A 63 -15.87 4.92 -3.53
N GLN A 64 -15.95 4.82 -4.85
CA GLN A 64 -15.33 3.77 -5.64
C GLN A 64 -13.89 4.16 -6.00
N LEU A 65 -13.03 3.16 -6.14
CA LEU A 65 -11.63 3.31 -6.50
C LEU A 65 -11.40 2.61 -7.84
N MET A 66 -11.17 3.36 -8.90
CA MET A 66 -10.66 2.81 -10.15
C MET A 66 -9.15 2.61 -10.00
N VAL A 67 -8.73 1.36 -9.87
CA VAL A 67 -7.33 0.96 -9.71
C VAL A 67 -6.83 0.48 -11.06
N SER A 68 -5.87 1.19 -11.61
CA SER A 68 -5.16 0.84 -12.84
C SER A 68 -3.77 0.35 -12.51
N ARG A 69 -3.45 -0.84 -13.03
CA ARG A 69 -2.13 -1.42 -12.92
C ARG A 69 -1.33 -1.16 -14.18
N ARG A 70 -0.15 -0.57 -14.02
CA ARG A 70 0.80 -0.45 -15.12
C ARG A 70 1.41 -1.82 -15.41
N SER A 71 1.20 -2.32 -16.62
CA SER A 71 1.86 -3.50 -17.17
C SER A 71 2.35 -3.13 -18.56
N MET A 72 3.52 -3.66 -18.95
CA MET A 72 4.09 -3.39 -20.28
C MET A 72 3.25 -3.97 -21.41
N VAL A 73 2.43 -5.01 -21.14
CA VAL A 73 1.66 -5.72 -22.17
C VAL A 73 0.20 -5.29 -22.21
N ARG A 74 -0.44 -5.11 -21.05
CA ARG A 74 -1.86 -4.74 -20.97
C ARG A 74 -2.17 -4.01 -19.67
N SER A 75 -2.68 -2.79 -19.78
CA SER A 75 -3.17 -2.02 -18.63
C SER A 75 -4.46 -2.65 -18.13
N GLU A 76 -4.41 -3.30 -16.97
CA GLU A 76 -5.60 -3.80 -16.29
C GLU A 76 -6.13 -2.69 -15.39
N SER A 77 -7.40 -2.32 -15.60
CA SER A 77 -8.09 -1.37 -14.71
C SER A 77 -9.35 -2.04 -14.20
N ALA A 78 -9.54 -2.00 -12.89
CA ALA A 78 -10.70 -2.57 -12.22
C ALA A 78 -11.23 -1.57 -11.20
N VAL A 79 -12.54 -1.67 -10.92
CA VAL A 79 -13.20 -0.86 -9.91
C VAL A 79 -13.20 -1.63 -8.60
N TRP A 80 -12.84 -0.95 -7.53
CA TRP A 80 -12.71 -1.47 -6.18
C TRP A 80 -13.47 -0.59 -5.21
N ARG A 81 -13.84 -1.13 -4.06
CA ARG A 81 -14.43 -0.36 -2.96
C ARG A 81 -13.69 -0.66 -1.67
N VAL A 82 -13.44 0.38 -0.88
CA VAL A 82 -12.79 0.22 0.43
C VAL A 82 -13.75 -0.55 1.35
N ARG A 83 -13.29 -1.69 1.85
CA ARG A 83 -14.03 -2.56 2.76
C ARG A 83 -13.63 -2.32 4.21
N ALA A 84 -12.33 -2.18 4.47
CA ALA A 84 -11.81 -2.06 5.83
C ALA A 84 -10.46 -1.35 5.86
N LYS A 85 -10.13 -0.82 7.04
CA LYS A 85 -8.79 -0.34 7.39
C LYS A 85 -8.13 -1.35 8.33
N ALA A 86 -6.84 -1.60 8.16
CA ALA A 86 -6.09 -2.48 9.05
C ALA A 86 -6.06 -1.88 10.48
N PRO A 87 -6.42 -2.65 11.53
CA PRO A 87 -6.50 -2.13 12.90
C PRO A 87 -5.13 -1.85 13.52
N ALA A 88 -4.08 -2.55 13.06
CA ALA A 88 -2.71 -2.38 13.53
C ALA A 88 -1.75 -2.39 12.32
N PRO A 89 -1.67 -1.27 11.57
CA PRO A 89 -0.85 -1.23 10.38
C PRO A 89 0.66 -1.09 10.73
N PRO A 90 1.56 -1.49 9.83
CA PRO A 90 3.00 -1.31 10.01
C PRO A 90 3.39 0.17 10.13
N ARG A 91 4.48 0.46 10.86
CA ARG A 91 4.93 1.83 11.13
C ARG A 91 5.07 2.66 9.84
N GLY A 92 4.44 3.84 9.83
CA GLY A 92 4.51 4.82 8.74
C GLY A 92 3.63 4.50 7.54
N LYS A 93 2.76 3.49 7.64
CA LYS A 93 1.83 3.10 6.58
C LYS A 93 0.43 2.90 7.12
N GLU A 94 -0.55 3.20 6.30
CA GLU A 94 -1.93 2.73 6.43
C GLU A 94 -2.17 1.63 5.40
N ILE A 95 -2.97 0.63 5.78
CA ILE A 95 -3.36 -0.45 4.88
C ILE A 95 -4.88 -0.49 4.81
N TYR A 96 -5.42 -0.41 3.60
CA TYR A 96 -6.84 -0.53 3.30
C TYR A 96 -7.08 -1.84 2.55
N LEU A 97 -8.11 -2.57 2.94
CA LEU A 97 -8.61 -3.72 2.23
C LEU A 97 -9.72 -3.26 1.30
N CYS A 98 -9.60 -3.57 0.02
CA CYS A 98 -10.58 -3.24 -1.00
C CYS A 98 -11.12 -4.52 -1.64
N ASP A 99 -12.43 -4.53 -1.91
CA ASP A 99 -13.10 -5.62 -2.64
C ASP A 99 -13.42 -5.16 -4.06
N ALA A 100 -13.33 -6.09 -5.02
CA ALA A 100 -13.63 -5.81 -6.42
C ALA A 100 -15.13 -5.53 -6.62
N LEU A 101 -15.45 -4.74 -7.63
CA LEU A 101 -16.81 -4.47 -8.09
C LEU A 101 -16.97 -5.01 -9.54
N PRO A 102 -18.02 -5.83 -9.82
CA PRO A 102 -19.05 -6.30 -8.89
C PRO A 102 -18.49 -7.25 -7.82
N ALA A 103 -19.17 -7.30 -6.66
CA ALA A 103 -18.74 -8.11 -5.54
C ALA A 103 -18.88 -9.60 -5.86
N ASP A 104 -17.77 -10.31 -5.89
CA ASP A 104 -17.72 -11.77 -6.01
C ASP A 104 -17.03 -12.33 -4.75
N PRO A 105 -17.68 -13.26 -4.01
CA PRO A 105 -17.10 -13.88 -2.82
C PRO A 105 -15.76 -14.58 -3.07
N MET A 106 -15.52 -15.05 -4.30
CA MET A 106 -14.29 -15.73 -4.71
C MET A 106 -13.28 -14.77 -5.37
N ALA A 107 -13.66 -13.53 -5.64
CA ALA A 107 -12.73 -12.56 -6.21
C ALA A 107 -11.62 -12.22 -5.21
N PRO A 108 -10.40 -11.98 -5.71
CA PRO A 108 -9.32 -11.55 -4.86
C PRO A 108 -9.61 -10.17 -4.26
N SER A 109 -9.23 -9.98 -3.00
CA SER A 109 -9.22 -8.65 -2.40
C SER A 109 -7.90 -7.94 -2.72
N LEU A 110 -7.91 -6.62 -2.65
CA LEU A 110 -6.74 -5.77 -2.88
C LEU A 110 -6.33 -5.08 -1.58
N LEU A 111 -5.09 -5.29 -1.14
CA LEU A 111 -4.48 -4.51 -0.06
C LEU A 111 -3.83 -3.27 -0.65
N LEU A 112 -4.41 -2.10 -0.40
CA LEU A 112 -3.85 -0.81 -0.74
C LEU A 112 -2.98 -0.32 0.41
N ARG A 113 -1.73 0.04 0.14
CA ARG A 113 -0.80 0.56 1.15
C ARG A 113 -0.55 2.02 0.87
N VAL A 114 -0.66 2.88 1.86
CA VAL A 114 -0.50 4.33 1.70
C VAL A 114 0.40 4.85 2.81
N PRO A 115 1.32 5.81 2.58
CA PRO A 115 2.06 6.43 3.67
C PRO A 115 1.13 7.13 4.66
N THR A 116 1.36 6.97 5.97
CA THR A 116 0.47 7.54 7.02
C THR A 116 0.31 9.06 6.92
N LYS A 117 1.32 9.77 6.42
CA LYS A 117 1.29 11.23 6.24
C LYS A 117 0.68 11.69 4.91
N SER A 118 0.14 10.78 4.10
CA SER A 118 -0.44 11.13 2.80
C SER A 118 -1.73 11.93 2.96
N SER A 119 -1.92 12.94 2.11
CA SER A 119 -3.16 13.72 2.03
C SER A 119 -4.38 12.90 1.59
N ILE A 120 -4.18 11.71 1.04
CA ILE A 120 -5.28 10.83 0.62
C ILE A 120 -5.90 10.04 1.78
N VAL A 121 -5.18 9.90 2.91
CA VAL A 121 -5.62 9.10 4.07
C VAL A 121 -7.00 9.55 4.57
N PRO A 122 -7.28 10.86 4.80
CA PRO A 122 -8.60 11.30 5.22
C PRO A 122 -9.72 10.98 4.22
N ALA A 123 -9.42 10.93 2.92
CA ALA A 123 -10.41 10.59 1.90
C ALA A 123 -10.73 9.09 1.93
N LEU A 124 -9.71 8.24 2.08
CA LEU A 124 -9.89 6.79 2.22
C LEU A 124 -10.57 6.42 3.54
N ASP A 125 -10.23 7.11 4.63
CA ASP A 125 -10.86 6.91 5.93
C ASP A 125 -12.36 7.24 5.90
N ARG A 126 -12.78 8.24 5.11
CA ARG A 126 -14.20 8.55 4.88
C ARG A 126 -14.93 7.47 4.07
N MET A 127 -14.22 6.74 3.23
CA MET A 127 -14.78 5.65 2.41
C MET A 127 -14.77 4.31 3.13
N ALA A 128 -13.87 4.14 4.09
CA ALA A 128 -13.86 2.96 4.93
C ALA A 128 -15.14 2.98 5.78
N PRO A 129 -15.96 1.91 5.75
CA PRO A 129 -17.05 1.80 6.71
C PRO A 129 -16.46 1.84 8.12
N ALA A 130 -17.19 2.44 9.07
CA ALA A 130 -16.79 2.47 10.48
C ALA A 130 -16.35 1.07 10.89
N ALA A 131 -15.10 0.95 11.37
CA ALA A 131 -14.50 -0.35 11.64
C ALA A 131 -15.42 -1.15 12.55
N ASP A 132 -15.99 -2.25 12.05
CA ASP A 132 -16.78 -3.16 12.87
C ASP A 132 -15.84 -3.76 13.94
N PRO A 133 -16.04 -3.44 15.23
CA PRO A 133 -15.20 -3.97 16.32
C PRO A 133 -15.29 -5.50 16.42
N TYR A 134 -16.28 -6.11 15.76
CA TYR A 134 -16.60 -7.53 15.81
C TYR A 134 -16.25 -8.32 14.56
N ASP A 135 -15.51 -7.79 13.57
CA ASP A 135 -15.02 -8.63 12.46
C ASP A 135 -14.07 -9.73 13.00
N PRO A 136 -14.47 -11.01 13.02
CA PRO A 136 -13.64 -12.09 13.54
C PRO A 136 -12.36 -12.29 12.70
N LYS A 137 -12.34 -11.83 11.44
CA LYS A 137 -11.15 -11.86 10.58
C LYS A 137 -10.13 -10.78 10.95
N ALA A 138 -10.58 -9.64 11.50
CA ALA A 138 -9.68 -8.59 11.99
C ALA A 138 -8.88 -9.05 13.22
N LYS A 139 -9.45 -9.92 14.08
CA LYS A 139 -8.73 -10.55 15.20
C LYS A 139 -7.67 -11.56 14.73
N LEU A 140 -7.87 -12.22 13.59
CA LEU A 140 -6.91 -13.17 13.02
C LEU A 140 -5.72 -12.50 12.32
N MET A 141 -5.84 -11.23 11.96
CA MET A 141 -4.80 -10.46 11.26
C MET A 141 -3.87 -9.67 12.20
N GLN A 142 -3.96 -9.89 13.52
CA GLN A 142 -2.92 -9.40 14.42
C GLN A 142 -1.63 -10.18 14.15
N PRO A 143 -0.51 -9.52 13.79
CA PRO A 143 0.76 -10.23 13.73
C PRO A 143 1.00 -10.86 15.11
N ARG A 144 1.45 -12.12 15.15
CA ARG A 144 1.77 -12.90 16.36
C ARG A 144 2.96 -12.29 17.12
N THR A 145 2.91 -11.02 17.48
CA THR A 145 3.87 -10.31 18.33
C THR A 145 3.61 -10.56 19.82
N ARG A 146 3.15 -11.76 20.20
CA ARG A 146 3.14 -12.21 21.61
C ARG A 146 4.35 -13.06 22.01
N ARG A 147 5.29 -13.33 21.10
CA ARG A 147 6.48 -14.14 21.42
C ARG A 147 7.65 -13.31 22.00
N TRP A 148 7.66 -11.98 21.83
CA TRP A 148 8.76 -11.12 22.32
C TRP A 148 8.50 -10.48 23.69
N ALA A 149 7.23 -10.30 24.08
CA ALA A 149 6.88 -9.67 25.36
C ALA A 149 7.14 -10.56 26.60
N ARG A 150 7.48 -11.85 26.43
CA ARG A 150 7.76 -12.76 27.56
C ARG A 150 9.23 -12.96 27.90
N ARG A 151 10.15 -12.28 27.19
CA ARG A 151 11.60 -12.37 27.47
C ARG A 151 12.17 -11.17 28.21
N ALA A 152 11.37 -10.11 28.43
CA ALA A 152 11.79 -8.95 29.22
C ALA A 152 11.57 -9.12 30.74
N ASP A 153 10.79 -10.13 31.15
CA ASP A 153 10.47 -10.38 32.56
C ASP A 153 11.19 -11.60 33.16
N ARG A 154 12.22 -12.12 32.49
CA ARG A 154 13.08 -13.18 33.04
C ARG A 154 14.53 -12.95 32.62
N GLY A 155 15.32 -12.39 33.53
CA GLY A 155 16.78 -12.29 33.44
C GLY A 155 17.26 -10.94 33.91
#